data_AF-A0A962ASA0-F1
#
_entry.id   AF-A0A962ASA0-F1
#
_cell.length_a   1.000
_cell.length_b   1.000
_cell.length_c   1.000
_cell.angle_alpha   90.00
_cell.angle_beta   90.00
_cell.angle_gamma   90.00
#
_symmetry.space_group_name_H-M   'P 1'
#
loop_
_entity.id
_entity.type
_entity.pdbx_description
1 polymer ?
#
loop_
_entity_poly.entity_id
_entity_poly.type
_entity_poly.pdbx_seq_one_letter_code
_entity_poly.pdbx_strand_id
1 'polypeptide(L)' 'MNTRGELHSIPRLLAIIAGLVVLSGPSPAAERTVSVKFKTGAISSTIAGSLKGYDTVSYTLEARAGQVMSILFSP' A
#
# COMPACT_ATOMS: atom_id res chain seq x y z
N MET A 1 -40.42 -1.71 64.66
CA MET A 1 -40.30 -1.40 63.21
C MET A 1 -38.81 -1.38 62.89
N ASN A 2 -38.21 -2.52 62.47
CA ASN A 2 -37.94 -2.89 61.06
C ASN A 2 -37.54 -1.66 60.22
N THR A 3 -36.34 -1.56 59.64
CA THR A 3 -35.82 -2.46 58.60
C THR A 3 -34.29 -2.46 58.46
N ARG A 4 -33.74 -3.66 58.25
CA ARG A 4 -32.45 -3.99 57.63
C ARG A 4 -32.48 -3.60 56.14
N GLY A 5 -31.32 -3.34 55.54
CA GLY A 5 -31.15 -3.59 54.11
C GLY A 5 -30.19 -2.67 53.37
N GLU A 6 -29.10 -3.28 52.91
CA GLU A 6 -28.51 -3.07 51.58
C GLU A 6 -27.78 -1.75 51.29
N LEU A 7 -26.47 -1.81 51.48
CA LEU A 7 -25.44 -1.02 50.81
C LEU A 7 -25.69 -1.04 49.28
N HIS A 8 -26.45 -0.06 48.79
CA HIS A 8 -26.90 0.01 47.41
C HIS A 8 -25.83 0.68 46.52
N SER A 9 -25.14 -0.17 45.75
CA SER A 9 -24.78 0.08 44.35
C SER A 9 -23.82 1.23 44.05
N ILE A 10 -22.51 0.93 44.08
CA ILE A 10 -21.48 1.70 43.36
C ILE A 10 -21.88 1.67 41.87
N PRO A 11 -22.29 2.78 41.23
CA PRO A 11 -22.57 2.76 39.81
C PRO A 11 -21.24 2.52 39.08
N ARG A 12 -21.19 1.43 38.32
CA ARG A 12 -20.14 1.09 37.35
C ARG A 12 -20.03 2.21 36.31
N LEU A 13 -19.40 3.32 36.67
CA LEU A 13 -19.16 4.47 35.79
C LEU A 13 -17.66 4.51 35.44
N LEU A 14 -17.13 3.44 34.83
CA LEU A 14 -15.80 3.47 34.22
C LEU A 14 -15.59 2.32 33.22
N ALA A 15 -16.48 2.21 32.25
CA ALA A 15 -16.28 1.42 31.05
C ALA A 15 -16.98 2.27 29.96
N ILE A 16 -16.37 2.76 28.89
CA ILE A 16 -15.49 2.11 27.92
C ILE A 16 -14.83 3.27 27.15
N ILE A 17 -13.54 3.57 27.35
CA ILE A 17 -12.74 4.36 26.37
C ILE A 17 -11.30 3.82 26.37
N ALA A 18 -11.13 2.53 26.08
CA ALA A 18 -9.81 1.96 25.90
C ALA A 18 -9.83 1.05 24.68
N GLY A 19 -9.10 1.44 23.64
CA GLY A 19 -8.72 0.53 22.57
C GLY A 19 -9.22 0.89 21.19
N LEU A 20 -8.86 2.07 20.68
CA LEU A 20 -8.65 2.19 19.23
C LEU A 20 -7.29 2.83 18.98
N VAL A 21 -6.24 2.06 19.26
CA VAL A 21 -4.91 2.34 18.71
C VAL A 21 -5.01 1.99 17.23
N VAL A 22 -5.18 3.02 16.39
CA VAL A 22 -5.05 2.88 14.94
C VAL A 22 -3.58 2.57 14.67
N LEU A 23 -3.30 1.34 14.26
CA LEU A 23 -1.99 0.93 13.75
C LEU A 23 -1.74 1.66 12.43
N SER A 24 -1.21 2.88 12.49
CA SER A 24 -0.63 3.57 11.34
C SER A 24 0.73 2.92 11.00
N GLY A 25 0.68 1.67 10.54
CA GLY A 25 1.83 1.01 9.94
C GLY A 25 2.15 1.63 8.58
N PRO A 26 3.41 1.60 8.11
CA PRO A 26 3.72 2.01 6.75
C PRO A 26 2.90 1.15 5.78
N SER A 27 2.15 1.80 4.89
CA SER A 27 1.54 1.10 3.75
C SER A 27 2.68 0.48 2.95
N PRO A 28 2.62 -0.82 2.59
CA PRO A 28 3.58 -1.36 1.64
C PRO A 28 3.53 -0.49 0.38
N ALA A 29 4.70 -0.02 -0.06
CA ALA A 29 4.83 0.66 -1.33
C ALA A 29 4.28 -0.25 -2.43
N ALA A 30 3.49 0.29 -3.36
CA ALA A 30 2.95 -0.53 -4.42
C ALA A 30 4.10 -0.92 -5.36
N GLU A 31 4.48 -2.21 -5.35
CA GLU A 31 5.42 -2.77 -6.31
C GLU A 31 4.63 -3.35 -7.49
N ARG A 32 4.92 -2.83 -8.69
CA ARG A 32 4.26 -3.27 -9.93
C ARG A 32 5.29 -3.74 -10.94
N THR A 33 5.06 -4.89 -11.55
CA THR A 33 5.88 -5.37 -12.68
C THR A 33 5.13 -5.26 -13.99
N VAL A 34 5.79 -4.74 -15.03
CA VAL A 34 5.23 -4.56 -16.37
C VAL A 34 6.15 -5.26 -17.38
N SER A 35 5.62 -6.29 -18.04
CA SER A 35 6.30 -6.92 -19.18
C SER A 35 6.15 -6.04 -20.42
N VAL A 36 7.26 -5.59 -20.96
CA VAL A 36 7.33 -4.75 -22.16
C VAL A 36 7.35 -5.63 -23.39
N LYS A 37 6.41 -5.39 -24.32
CA LYS A 37 6.38 -6.03 -25.63
C LYS A 37 6.33 -4.96 -26.72
N PHE A 38 7.23 -5.06 -27.67
CA PHE A 38 7.16 -4.22 -28.86
C PHE A 38 6.09 -4.74 -29.83
N LYS A 39 5.51 -3.82 -30.59
CA LYS A 39 4.63 -4.20 -31.70
C LYS A 39 5.45 -4.96 -32.75
N THR A 40 4.80 -5.80 -33.54
CA THR A 40 5.45 -6.51 -34.65
C THR A 40 6.18 -5.54 -35.57
N GLY A 41 7.47 -5.77 -35.81
CA GLY A 41 8.32 -4.91 -36.65
C GLY A 41 8.87 -3.66 -35.96
N ALA A 42 8.49 -3.37 -34.70
CA ALA A 42 9.03 -2.25 -33.94
C ALA A 42 10.20 -2.66 -33.04
N ILE A 43 11.08 -1.69 -32.76
CA ILE A 43 12.23 -1.84 -31.85
C ILE A 43 12.10 -1.00 -30.57
N SER A 44 10.98 -0.31 -30.41
CA SER A 44 10.72 0.59 -29.29
C SER A 44 9.24 0.64 -28.93
N SER A 45 8.96 1.11 -27.71
CA SER A 45 7.61 1.38 -27.22
C SER A 45 7.67 2.50 -26.18
N THR A 46 6.60 3.28 -26.07
CA THR A 46 6.45 4.34 -25.07
C THR A 46 5.40 3.91 -24.06
N ILE A 47 5.73 4.00 -22.78
CA ILE A 47 4.84 3.61 -21.69
C ILE A 47 4.60 4.83 -20.81
N ALA A 48 3.33 5.21 -20.67
CA ALA A 48 2.90 6.23 -19.71
C ALA A 48 2.55 5.57 -18.38
N GLY A 49 2.85 6.25 -17.29
CA GLY A 49 2.59 5.78 -15.94
C GLY A 49 2.54 6.92 -14.92
N SER A 50 2.19 6.58 -13.69
CA SER A 50 2.24 7.48 -12.55
C SER A 50 2.80 6.72 -11.36
N LEU A 51 3.65 7.39 -10.59
CA LEU A 51 4.22 6.89 -9.34
C LEU A 51 3.79 7.82 -8.21
N LYS A 52 3.43 7.25 -7.06
CA LYS A 52 3.09 8.03 -5.88
C LYS A 52 4.04 7.67 -4.73
N GLY A 53 4.67 8.70 -4.15
CA GLY A 53 5.55 8.52 -2.99
C GLY A 53 6.68 7.53 -3.28
N TYR A 54 6.67 6.39 -2.60
CA TYR A 54 7.68 5.34 -2.69
C TYR A 54 7.29 4.18 -3.63
N ASP A 55 6.20 4.32 -4.38
CA ASP A 55 5.79 3.31 -5.36
C ASP A 55 6.90 3.06 -6.37
N THR A 56 7.06 1.80 -6.76
CA THR A 56 8.10 1.37 -7.71
C THR A 56 7.47 0.54 -8.81
N VAL A 57 7.92 0.75 -10.05
CA VAL A 57 7.50 -0.03 -11.21
C VAL A 57 8.72 -0.66 -11.88
N SER A 58 8.72 -1.98 -11.95
CA SER A 58 9.74 -2.78 -12.64
C SER A 58 9.31 -3.09 -14.06
N TYR A 59 10.08 -2.63 -15.06
CA TYR A 59 9.83 -2.92 -16.47
C TYR A 59 10.75 -4.04 -16.96
N THR A 60 10.16 -5.16 -17.40
CA THR A 60 10.91 -6.31 -17.92
C THR A 60 10.80 -6.35 -19.45
N LEU A 61 11.93 -6.20 -20.14
CA LEU A 61 12.03 -6.36 -21.59
C LEU A 61 12.91 -7.57 -21.91
N GLU A 62 12.38 -8.51 -22.69
CA GLU A 62 13.14 -9.63 -23.23
C GLU A 62 14.11 -9.13 -24.30
N ALA A 63 15.39 -9.42 -24.14
CA ALA A 63 16.45 -9.06 -25.06
C ALA A 63 17.50 -10.18 -25.15
N ARG A 64 18.23 -10.23 -26.27
CA ARG A 64 19.34 -11.14 -26.52
C ARG A 64 20.67 -10.47 -26.18
N ALA A 65 21.68 -11.28 -25.87
CA ALA A 65 23.04 -10.80 -25.67
C ALA A 65 23.54 -10.01 -26.90
N GLY A 66 24.20 -8.88 -26.66
CA GLY A 66 24.72 -7.99 -27.70
C GLY A 66 23.72 -6.98 -28.26
N GLN A 67 22.44 -7.02 -27.85
CA GLN A 67 21.49 -5.95 -28.18
C GLN A 67 21.75 -4.71 -27.31
N VAL A 68 21.49 -3.53 -27.89
CA VAL A 68 21.63 -2.24 -27.20
C VAL A 68 20.26 -1.77 -26.73
N MET A 69 20.16 -1.38 -25.46
CA MET A 69 18.97 -0.77 -24.88
C MET A 69 19.19 0.75 -24.74
N SER A 70 18.21 1.54 -25.19
CA SER A 70 18.17 2.99 -24.99
C SER A 70 16.88 3.36 -24.30
N ILE A 71 16.97 4.18 -23.25
CA ILE A 71 15.83 4.60 -22.43
C ILE A 71 15.80 6.12 -22.43
N LEU A 72 14.64 6.68 -22.79
CA LEU A 72 14.33 8.08 -22.59
C LEU A 72 13.23 8.20 -21.53
N PHE A 73 13.50 9.01 -20.52
CA PHE A 73 12.58 9.23 -19.40
C PHE A 73 12.18 10.71 -19.34
N SER A 74 10.90 10.97 -19.15
CA SER A 74 10.35 12.31 -18.89
C SER A 74 9.45 12.23 -17.66
N PRO A 75 9.71 13.02 -16.61
CA PRO A 75 8.82 13.18 -15.47
C PRO A 75 7.60 14.05 -15.80
#